data_AF-A0A952UH14-F1
#
_entry.id   AF-A0A952UH14-F1
#
_cell.length_a   1.000
_cell.length_b   1.000
_cell.length_c   1.000
_cell.angle_alpha   90.00
_cell.angle_beta   90.00
_cell.angle_gamma   90.00
#
_symmetry.space_group_name_H-M   'P 1'
#
loop_
_entity.id
_entity.type
_entity.pdbx_description
1 polymer ?
#
loop_
_entity_poly.entity_id
_entity_poly.type
_entity_poly.pdbx_seq_one_letter_code
_entity_poly.pdbx_strand_id
1 'polypeptide(L)'
;MNTLKITTLVVALCGVSAAQAVTIATHDDPSVGAPQVFTIDYNTNTVMGGWALPGLNLSIPVLAGNYNNLTMSVANMAITNVQVVGPLTILTLGAGEIRYWDTDINNPVFQVNFDSATLVEPATAQAADLTGNNVTFSGSGLGALNGNLTNEVIAYSFANPVYNGNVHTYTASMTSSADVVPEPASMTLLALGVAAFTARRRAR
;
A
#
# COMPACT_ATOMS: atom_id res chain seq x y z
N MET A 1 -2.67 -69.26 5.96
CA MET A 1 -2.20 -68.13 5.14
C MET A 1 -3.26 -67.05 5.19
N ASN A 2 -3.05 -65.94 5.89
CA ASN A 2 -3.89 -64.74 5.77
C ASN A 2 -2.96 -63.51 5.81
N THR A 3 -2.88 -62.84 4.67
CA THR A 3 -2.04 -61.70 4.36
C THR A 3 -2.55 -60.44 5.06
N LEU A 4 -1.76 -59.92 6.01
CA LEU A 4 -2.02 -58.64 6.67
C LEU A 4 -1.78 -57.51 5.65
N LYS A 5 -2.84 -56.79 5.28
CA LYS A 5 -2.80 -55.67 4.33
C LYS A 5 -2.09 -54.47 4.97
N ILE A 6 -0.90 -54.15 4.49
CA ILE A 6 -0.16 -52.92 4.81
C ILE A 6 -0.91 -51.75 4.16
N THR A 7 -1.49 -50.87 4.97
CA THR A 7 -2.20 -49.69 4.47
C THR A 7 -1.37 -48.44 4.78
N THR A 8 -1.01 -47.78 3.69
CA THR A 8 -0.31 -46.52 3.42
C THR A 8 -0.30 -45.49 4.56
N LEU A 9 0.89 -45.07 5.00
CA LEU A 9 1.08 -43.88 5.84
C LEU A 9 1.29 -42.66 4.92
N VAL A 10 0.39 -41.69 5.01
CA VAL A 10 0.43 -40.40 4.32
C VAL A 10 1.51 -39.52 4.95
N VAL A 11 2.53 -39.15 4.17
CA VAL A 11 3.51 -38.13 4.55
C VAL A 11 2.93 -36.76 4.22
N ALA A 12 2.42 -36.06 5.23
CA ALA A 12 2.02 -34.66 5.11
C ALA A 12 3.26 -33.77 5.38
N LEU A 13 3.85 -33.20 4.33
CA LEU A 13 4.78 -32.09 4.45
C LEU A 13 3.98 -30.85 4.86
N CYS A 14 4.07 -30.46 6.14
CA CYS A 14 3.43 -29.26 6.67
C CYS A 14 4.31 -28.03 6.44
N GLY A 15 3.84 -27.09 5.62
CA GLY A 15 4.46 -25.77 5.43
C GLY A 15 4.02 -24.77 6.50
N VAL A 16 4.96 -23.99 7.03
CA VAL A 16 4.71 -22.87 7.94
C VAL A 16 4.46 -21.61 7.11
N SER A 17 3.30 -20.99 7.25
CA SER A 17 2.99 -19.69 6.63
C SER A 17 3.42 -18.57 7.56
N ALA A 18 4.46 -17.82 7.19
CA ALA A 18 4.80 -16.55 7.82
C ALA A 18 4.04 -15.42 7.09
N ALA A 19 3.47 -14.47 7.83
CA ALA A 19 3.09 -13.19 7.23
C ALA A 19 4.35 -12.54 6.66
N GLN A 20 4.32 -12.20 5.38
CA GLN A 20 5.43 -11.53 4.71
C GLN A 20 4.90 -10.17 4.26
N ALA A 21 5.63 -9.11 4.60
CA ALA A 21 5.40 -7.80 4.03
C ALA A 21 5.74 -7.86 2.54
N VAL A 22 4.77 -7.55 1.69
CA VAL A 22 4.92 -7.56 0.23
C VAL A 22 4.62 -6.17 -0.30
N THR A 23 5.37 -5.74 -1.31
CA THR A 23 5.06 -4.53 -2.08
C THR A 23 3.74 -4.71 -2.83
N ILE A 24 2.73 -3.90 -2.48
CA ILE A 24 1.39 -3.98 -3.05
C ILE A 24 1.33 -3.25 -4.38
N ALA A 25 1.73 -1.98 -4.39
CA ALA A 25 1.74 -1.15 -5.57
C ALA A 25 2.91 -0.16 -5.55
N THR A 26 3.41 0.15 -6.75
CA THR A 26 4.42 1.19 -6.98
C THR A 26 4.02 2.03 -8.18
N HIS A 27 4.29 3.33 -8.15
CA HIS A 27 4.35 4.12 -9.37
C HIS A 27 5.61 4.98 -9.37
N ASP A 28 6.21 5.10 -10.54
CA ASP A 28 7.36 5.95 -10.78
C ASP A 28 6.91 7.38 -11.08
N ASP A 29 7.80 8.35 -10.82
CA ASP A 29 7.56 9.76 -11.09
C ASP A 29 7.22 9.98 -12.59
N PRO A 30 5.97 10.37 -12.91
CA PRO A 30 5.55 10.51 -14.31
C PRO A 30 6.08 11.81 -14.95
N SER A 31 6.59 12.74 -14.14
CA SER A 31 6.81 14.12 -14.57
C SER A 31 8.20 14.41 -15.12
N VAL A 32 9.18 13.52 -14.95
CA VAL A 32 10.58 13.78 -15.38
C VAL A 32 11.06 15.19 -14.95
N GLY A 33 10.61 15.67 -13.78
CA GLY A 33 10.92 17.01 -13.25
C GLY A 33 9.83 18.08 -13.43
N ALA A 34 8.89 17.93 -14.37
CA ALA A 34 7.71 18.79 -14.52
C ALA A 34 6.63 18.20 -15.47
N PRO A 35 5.32 18.41 -15.23
CA PRO A 35 4.73 19.22 -14.15
C PRO A 35 4.75 18.54 -12.78
N GLN A 36 4.64 19.33 -11.71
CA GLN A 36 4.61 18.80 -10.35
C GLN A 36 3.31 18.04 -10.07
N VAL A 37 3.43 16.99 -9.26
CA VAL A 37 2.34 16.06 -8.91
C VAL A 37 1.65 16.46 -7.61
N PHE A 38 2.42 16.98 -6.64
CA PHE A 38 1.92 17.40 -5.33
C PHE A 38 2.16 18.88 -5.10
N THR A 39 1.24 19.51 -4.38
CA THR A 39 1.30 20.91 -3.95
C THR A 39 1.00 20.98 -2.46
N ILE A 40 1.90 21.61 -1.71
CA ILE A 40 1.75 21.98 -0.31
C ILE A 40 1.52 23.49 -0.29
N ASP A 41 0.35 23.91 0.18
CA ASP A 41 -0.01 25.32 0.30
C ASP A 41 -0.16 25.70 1.78
N TYR A 42 0.85 26.42 2.28
CA TYR A 42 0.87 26.94 3.64
C TYR A 42 -0.07 28.12 3.86
N ASN A 43 -0.63 28.73 2.80
CA ASN A 43 -1.64 29.78 2.95
C ASN A 43 -3.01 29.20 3.30
N THR A 44 -3.36 28.09 2.64
CA THR A 44 -4.63 27.39 2.88
C THR A 44 -4.49 26.25 3.89
N ASN A 45 -3.27 25.94 4.33
CA ASN A 45 -2.93 24.79 5.18
C ASN A 45 -3.44 23.47 4.56
N THR A 46 -3.18 23.28 3.27
CA THR A 46 -3.59 22.07 2.56
C THR A 46 -2.47 21.43 1.77
N VAL A 47 -2.53 20.11 1.64
CA VAL A 47 -1.74 19.33 0.69
C VAL A 47 -2.70 18.73 -0.31
N MET A 48 -2.42 18.95 -1.59
CA MET A 48 -3.22 18.45 -2.70
C MET A 48 -2.31 17.87 -3.78
N GLY A 49 -2.87 17.09 -4.68
CA GLY A 49 -2.08 16.49 -5.74
C GLY A 49 -2.93 15.78 -6.77
N GLY A 50 -2.30 15.44 -7.88
CA GLY A 50 -2.96 14.74 -8.96
C GLY A 50 -2.10 14.72 -10.21
N TRP A 51 -2.49 13.85 -11.13
CA TRP A 51 -1.84 13.69 -12.41
C TRP A 51 -2.88 13.29 -13.46
N ALA A 52 -2.92 14.01 -14.57
CA ALA A 52 -3.89 13.76 -15.66
C ALA A 52 -3.24 13.67 -17.05
N LEU A 53 -1.91 13.70 -17.11
CA LEU A 53 -1.18 13.54 -18.37
C LEU A 53 -0.86 12.07 -18.62
N PRO A 54 -0.58 11.66 -19.86
CA PRO A 54 0.00 10.35 -20.12
C PRO A 54 1.33 10.15 -19.37
N GLY A 55 1.71 8.90 -19.12
CA GLY A 55 3.01 8.54 -18.53
C GLY A 55 3.00 8.04 -17.09
N LEU A 56 1.87 8.16 -16.36
CA LEU A 56 1.74 7.55 -15.04
C LEU A 56 1.47 6.05 -15.17
N ASN A 57 2.43 5.24 -14.73
CA ASN A 57 2.34 3.79 -14.73
C ASN A 57 2.28 3.28 -13.30
N LEU A 58 1.27 2.47 -12.99
CA LEU A 58 1.11 1.78 -11.72
C LEU A 58 1.41 0.30 -11.91
N SER A 59 2.35 -0.22 -11.13
CA SER A 59 2.61 -1.64 -11.03
C SER A 59 1.99 -2.18 -9.74
N ILE A 60 1.31 -3.32 -9.82
CA ILE A 60 0.78 -4.11 -8.70
C ILE A 60 1.47 -5.48 -8.75
N PRO A 61 2.68 -5.61 -8.17
CA PRO A 61 3.54 -6.79 -8.39
C PRO A 61 2.92 -8.08 -7.87
N VAL A 62 2.14 -8.03 -6.79
CA VAL A 62 1.53 -9.21 -6.15
C VAL A 62 0.61 -9.99 -7.10
N LEU A 63 0.04 -9.30 -8.09
CA LEU A 63 -0.85 -9.87 -9.10
C LEU A 63 -0.27 -9.78 -10.52
N ALA A 64 1.02 -9.39 -10.64
CA ALA A 64 1.68 -9.08 -11.90
C ALA A 64 0.89 -8.09 -12.78
N GLY A 65 0.12 -7.18 -12.16
CA GLY A 65 -0.67 -6.18 -12.85
C GLY A 65 0.18 -4.96 -13.20
N ASN A 66 0.15 -4.52 -14.45
CA ASN A 66 0.76 -3.26 -14.88
C ASN A 66 -0.29 -2.42 -15.62
N TYR A 67 -0.49 -1.20 -15.14
CA TYR A 67 -1.50 -0.29 -15.63
C TYR A 67 -0.81 0.99 -16.09
N ASN A 68 -0.98 1.34 -17.35
CA ASN A 68 -0.26 2.44 -17.98
C ASN A 68 -1.20 3.61 -18.24
N ASN A 69 -0.66 4.83 -18.22
CA ASN A 69 -1.38 6.07 -18.47
C ASN A 69 -2.59 6.28 -17.55
N LEU A 70 -2.44 5.92 -16.27
CA LEU A 70 -3.47 6.19 -15.29
C LEU A 70 -3.59 7.68 -14.99
N THR A 71 -4.77 8.08 -14.56
CA THR A 71 -5.03 9.36 -13.91
C THR A 71 -4.95 9.16 -12.40
N MET A 72 -4.40 10.15 -11.70
CA MET A 72 -4.33 10.19 -10.24
C MET A 72 -5.02 11.44 -9.70
N SER A 73 -5.72 11.30 -8.58
CA SER A 73 -6.12 12.43 -7.74
C SER A 73 -5.84 12.14 -6.28
N VAL A 74 -5.48 13.21 -5.58
CA VAL A 74 -5.35 13.23 -4.13
C VAL A 74 -6.40 14.19 -3.61
N ALA A 75 -7.26 13.72 -2.70
CA ALA A 75 -8.20 14.59 -2.00
C ALA A 75 -7.43 15.60 -1.14
N ASN A 76 -7.96 16.82 -1.01
CA ASN A 76 -7.30 17.86 -0.20
C ASN A 76 -7.13 17.39 1.25
N MET A 77 -5.88 17.29 1.68
CA MET A 77 -5.51 16.93 3.05
C MET A 77 -5.25 18.21 3.84
N ALA A 78 -5.90 18.35 4.99
CA ALA A 78 -5.65 19.49 5.88
C ALA A 78 -4.36 19.30 6.67
N ILE A 79 -3.53 20.34 6.73
CA ILE A 79 -2.39 20.41 7.65
C ILE A 79 -2.94 20.73 9.04
N THR A 80 -2.89 19.75 9.94
CA THR A 80 -3.44 19.85 11.30
C THR A 80 -2.39 20.30 12.32
N ASN A 81 -1.11 20.00 12.06
CA ASN A 81 0.00 20.40 12.91
C ASN A 81 1.25 20.65 12.08
N VAL A 82 2.05 21.61 12.52
CA VAL A 82 3.38 21.92 11.97
C VAL A 82 4.37 21.92 13.12
N GLN A 83 5.37 21.07 13.03
CA GLN A 83 6.45 20.97 14.01
C GLN A 83 7.80 21.17 13.31
N VAL A 84 8.59 22.12 13.80
CA VAL A 84 9.95 22.36 13.30
C VAL A 84 10.95 21.74 14.27
N VAL A 85 11.75 20.78 13.80
CA VAL A 85 12.78 20.07 14.57
C VAL A 85 14.13 20.22 13.87
N GLY A 86 14.92 21.20 14.32
CA GLY A 86 16.19 21.52 13.69
C GLY A 86 16.00 21.91 12.22
N PRO A 87 16.64 21.21 11.25
CA PRO A 87 16.49 21.51 9.83
C PRO A 87 15.26 20.82 9.19
N LEU A 88 14.37 20.20 9.97
CA LEU A 88 13.22 19.48 9.45
C LEU A 88 11.91 20.17 9.85
N THR A 89 11.00 20.30 8.89
CA THR A 89 9.60 20.65 9.10
C THR A 89 8.79 19.36 8.98
N ILE A 90 8.08 19.01 10.04
CA ILE A 90 7.20 17.84 10.09
C ILE A 90 5.77 18.36 10.10
N LEU A 91 5.00 17.96 9.10
CA LEU A 91 3.60 18.27 8.94
C LEU A 91 2.76 17.04 9.30
N THR A 92 1.78 17.21 10.18
CA THR A 92 0.74 16.20 10.40
C THR A 92 -0.47 16.56 9.55
N LEU A 93 -0.82 15.65 8.65
CA LEU A 93 -1.95 15.77 7.75
C LEU A 93 -3.15 14.99 8.32
N GLY A 94 -4.34 15.52 8.10
CA GLY A 94 -5.59 14.82 8.38
C GLY A 94 -5.84 13.63 7.44
N ALA A 95 -7.05 13.08 7.51
CA ALA A 95 -7.46 11.99 6.65
C ALA A 95 -7.34 12.38 5.18
N GLY A 96 -6.98 11.41 4.34
CA GLY A 96 -6.77 11.62 2.93
C GLY A 96 -7.13 10.39 2.11
N GLU A 97 -7.26 10.64 0.82
CA GLU A 97 -7.61 9.64 -0.16
C GLU A 97 -6.82 9.88 -1.43
N ILE A 98 -6.28 8.81 -1.99
CA ILE A 98 -5.57 8.81 -3.27
C ILE A 98 -6.20 7.77 -4.17
N ARG A 99 -6.57 8.18 -5.38
CA ARG A 99 -7.20 7.29 -6.37
C ARG A 99 -6.39 7.27 -7.64
N TYR A 100 -6.30 6.08 -8.23
CA TYR A 100 -5.73 5.80 -9.53
C TYR A 100 -6.81 5.15 -10.39
N TRP A 101 -7.10 5.73 -11.56
CA TRP A 101 -8.09 5.18 -12.50
C TRP A 101 -7.62 5.37 -13.93
N ASP A 102 -8.17 4.57 -14.84
CA ASP A 102 -7.95 4.72 -16.27
C ASP A 102 -9.04 5.63 -16.85
N THR A 103 -10.21 5.07 -17.15
CA THR A 103 -11.32 5.78 -17.80
C THR A 103 -12.49 6.14 -16.88
N ASP A 104 -12.69 5.39 -15.79
CA ASP A 104 -13.80 5.59 -14.85
C ASP A 104 -13.30 5.84 -13.42
N ILE A 105 -13.49 7.08 -12.95
CA ILE A 105 -13.11 7.49 -11.59
C ILE A 105 -13.91 6.76 -10.49
N ASN A 106 -15.10 6.25 -10.80
CA ASN A 106 -15.95 5.54 -9.84
C ASN A 106 -15.53 4.08 -9.67
N ASN A 107 -14.66 3.57 -10.55
CA ASN A 107 -14.09 2.24 -10.46
C ASN A 107 -12.54 2.33 -10.52
N PRO A 108 -11.91 2.82 -9.44
CA PRO A 108 -10.47 2.99 -9.42
C PRO A 108 -9.75 1.64 -9.57
N VAL A 109 -8.63 1.67 -10.30
CA VAL A 109 -7.69 0.55 -10.40
C VAL A 109 -7.05 0.32 -9.04
N PHE A 110 -6.66 1.39 -8.36
CA PHE A 110 -6.08 1.35 -7.02
C PHE A 110 -6.51 2.58 -6.25
N GLN A 111 -6.90 2.39 -5.01
CA GLN A 111 -7.35 3.43 -4.11
C GLN A 111 -6.72 3.20 -2.73
N VAL A 112 -6.28 4.30 -2.14
CA VAL A 112 -5.64 4.35 -0.84
C VAL A 112 -6.41 5.32 0.03
N ASN A 113 -6.86 4.87 1.18
CA ASN A 113 -7.45 5.70 2.21
C ASN A 113 -6.58 5.63 3.47
N PHE A 114 -6.41 6.74 4.16
CA PHE A 114 -5.68 6.81 5.43
C PHE A 114 -6.32 7.83 6.35
N ASP A 115 -6.23 7.59 7.65
CA ASP A 115 -6.84 8.46 8.67
C ASP A 115 -5.98 9.69 8.98
N SER A 116 -4.66 9.54 8.81
CA SER A 116 -3.70 10.63 8.94
C SER A 116 -2.44 10.33 8.14
N ALA A 117 -1.64 11.34 7.88
CA ALA A 117 -0.31 11.16 7.29
C ALA A 117 0.70 12.10 7.94
N THR A 118 1.97 11.72 7.87
CA THR A 118 3.10 12.55 8.28
C THR A 118 3.90 12.90 7.04
N LEU A 119 4.14 14.18 6.83
CA LEU A 119 4.99 14.69 5.76
C LEU A 119 6.22 15.36 6.38
N VAL A 120 7.42 14.93 5.96
CA VAL A 120 8.69 15.46 6.43
C VAL A 120 9.34 16.26 5.30
N GLU A 121 9.41 17.58 5.46
CA GLU A 121 10.08 18.52 4.56
C GLU A 121 11.39 19.02 5.19
N PRO A 122 12.55 18.68 4.65
CA PRO A 122 13.81 19.26 5.12
C PRO A 122 13.98 20.68 4.59
N ALA A 123 14.41 21.60 5.46
CA ALA A 123 14.53 23.04 5.21
C ALA A 123 15.45 23.41 4.02
N THR A 124 16.37 22.52 3.64
CA THR A 124 17.31 22.74 2.53
C THR A 124 17.34 21.60 1.51
N ALA A 125 16.45 20.60 1.62
CA ALA A 125 16.54 19.43 0.76
C ALA A 125 15.74 19.56 -0.54
N GLN A 126 16.17 18.74 -1.50
CA GLN A 126 15.53 18.50 -2.79
C GLN A 126 14.46 17.40 -2.73
N ALA A 127 14.17 16.87 -1.54
CA ALA A 127 13.27 15.75 -1.35
C ALA A 127 12.52 15.86 -0.03
N ALA A 128 11.29 15.35 -0.01
CA ALA A 128 10.42 15.28 1.15
C ALA A 128 9.68 13.93 1.12
N ASP A 129 9.24 13.42 2.26
CA ASP A 129 8.60 12.10 2.31
C ASP A 129 7.25 12.19 3.03
N LEU A 130 6.22 11.54 2.46
CA LEU A 130 4.90 11.41 3.06
C LEU A 130 4.66 9.95 3.43
N THR A 131 4.25 9.71 4.68
CA THR A 131 3.87 8.37 5.17
C THR A 131 2.44 8.39 5.70
N GLY A 132 1.59 7.49 5.21
CA GLY A 132 0.21 7.34 5.69
C GLY A 132 0.12 6.45 6.94
N ASN A 133 -0.85 6.72 7.81
CA ASN A 133 -1.17 5.95 9.00
C ASN A 133 -2.61 5.41 8.94
N ASN A 134 -2.81 4.19 9.46
CA ASN A 134 -4.06 3.44 9.35
C ASN A 134 -4.55 3.38 7.90
N VAL A 135 -3.69 2.85 7.04
CA VAL A 135 -3.90 2.82 5.60
C VAL A 135 -4.83 1.65 5.26
N THR A 136 -5.65 1.82 4.23
CA THR A 136 -6.44 0.74 3.64
C THR A 136 -6.32 0.81 2.12
N PHE A 137 -6.12 -0.34 1.50
CA PHE A 137 -6.01 -0.46 0.05
C PHE A 137 -7.28 -1.09 -0.53
N SER A 138 -7.76 -0.51 -1.63
CA SER A 138 -8.89 -1.03 -2.38
C SER A 138 -8.71 -0.76 -3.88
N GLY A 139 -9.62 -1.27 -4.70
CA GLY A 139 -9.62 -1.04 -6.14
C GLY A 139 -9.69 -2.34 -6.95
N SER A 140 -10.08 -2.19 -8.21
CA SER A 140 -10.28 -3.32 -9.13
C SER A 140 -8.97 -4.07 -9.43
N GLY A 141 -7.83 -3.39 -9.37
CA GLY A 141 -6.51 -3.97 -9.60
C GLY A 141 -6.01 -4.91 -8.49
N LEU A 142 -6.62 -4.87 -7.30
CA LEU A 142 -6.28 -5.78 -6.19
C LEU A 142 -7.02 -7.12 -6.25
N GLY A 143 -8.04 -7.25 -7.11
CA GLY A 143 -8.79 -8.51 -7.27
C GLY A 143 -9.22 -9.13 -5.95
N ALA A 144 -8.80 -10.39 -5.72
CA ALA A 144 -9.11 -11.15 -4.50
C ALA A 144 -8.40 -10.66 -3.22
N LEU A 145 -7.38 -9.79 -3.33
CA LEU A 145 -6.68 -9.22 -2.18
C LEU A 145 -7.44 -8.02 -1.58
N ASN A 146 -8.44 -7.49 -2.28
CA ASN A 146 -9.20 -6.34 -1.82
C ASN A 146 -9.92 -6.66 -0.49
N GLY A 147 -9.54 -5.96 0.58
CA GLY A 147 -10.05 -6.18 1.94
C GLY A 147 -9.37 -7.31 2.73
N ASN A 148 -8.38 -8.01 2.15
CA ASN A 148 -7.66 -9.11 2.79
C ASN A 148 -6.20 -8.76 3.14
N LEU A 149 -5.81 -7.50 2.91
CA LEU A 149 -4.53 -6.96 3.33
C LEU A 149 -4.62 -6.49 4.78
N THR A 150 -3.48 -6.52 5.47
CA THR A 150 -3.35 -6.02 6.84
C THR A 150 -2.03 -5.28 7.00
N ASN A 151 -1.92 -4.41 8.01
CA ASN A 151 -0.72 -3.61 8.27
C ASN A 151 -0.25 -2.83 7.04
N GLU A 152 -1.19 -2.24 6.32
CA GLU A 152 -0.93 -1.45 5.14
C GLU A 152 -0.12 -0.19 5.48
N VAL A 153 0.89 0.07 4.66
CA VAL A 153 1.76 1.25 4.75
C VAL A 153 1.91 1.83 3.36
N ILE A 154 1.79 3.14 3.25
CA ILE A 154 2.10 3.88 2.02
C ILE A 154 3.15 4.93 2.30
N ALA A 155 4.11 5.03 1.39
CA ALA A 155 5.13 6.05 1.37
C ALA A 155 5.20 6.72 -0.01
N TYR A 156 5.20 8.04 -0.02
CA TYR A 156 5.57 8.83 -1.19
C TYR A 156 6.92 9.46 -0.93
N SER A 157 7.78 9.43 -1.94
CA SER A 157 9.01 10.20 -1.96
C SER A 157 8.87 11.31 -2.99
N PHE A 158 9.06 12.53 -2.51
CA PHE A 158 8.95 13.76 -3.28
C PHE A 158 10.32 14.21 -3.76
N ALA A 159 10.38 14.74 -4.97
CA ALA A 159 11.59 15.24 -5.60
C ALA A 159 11.33 16.54 -6.38
N ASN A 160 12.41 17.16 -6.86
CA ASN A 160 12.39 18.33 -7.76
C ASN A 160 11.49 19.48 -7.24
N PRO A 161 11.74 20.00 -6.03
CA PRO A 161 10.87 21.00 -5.43
C PRO A 161 10.91 22.32 -6.21
N VAL A 162 9.74 22.93 -6.38
CA VAL A 162 9.61 24.31 -6.83
C VAL A 162 8.91 25.10 -5.73
N TYR A 163 9.67 26.05 -5.16
CA TYR A 163 9.23 26.91 -4.07
C TYR A 163 8.76 28.26 -4.62
N ASN A 164 7.49 28.59 -4.39
CA ASN A 164 6.91 29.89 -4.72
C ASN A 164 6.26 30.51 -3.48
N GLY A 165 7.09 31.11 -2.62
CA GLY A 165 6.66 31.63 -1.32
C GLY A 165 6.14 30.49 -0.43
N ASN A 166 4.89 30.60 0.00
CA ASN A 166 4.20 29.63 0.85
C ASN A 166 3.61 28.43 0.08
N VAL A 167 3.86 28.32 -1.23
CA VAL A 167 3.40 27.20 -2.05
C VAL A 167 4.60 26.41 -2.51
N HIS A 168 4.69 25.16 -2.08
CA HIS A 168 5.76 24.24 -2.45
C HIS A 168 5.17 23.15 -3.34
N THR A 169 5.82 22.84 -4.46
CA THR A 169 5.34 21.84 -5.40
C THR A 169 6.41 20.79 -5.69
N TYR A 170 6.01 19.54 -5.86
CA TYR A 170 6.93 18.41 -5.94
C TYR A 170 6.51 17.41 -7.02
N THR A 171 7.50 16.76 -7.61
CA THR A 171 7.29 15.50 -8.32
C THR A 171 7.31 14.35 -7.32
N ALA A 172 6.73 13.20 -7.63
CA ALA A 172 6.54 12.15 -6.64
C ALA A 172 6.58 10.74 -7.22
N SER A 173 7.16 9.81 -6.47
CA SER A 173 7.01 8.37 -6.66
C SER A 173 6.38 7.74 -5.42
N MET A 174 5.75 6.59 -5.58
CA MET A 174 5.07 5.88 -4.49
C MET A 174 5.53 4.44 -4.38
N THR A 175 5.65 4.00 -3.13
CA THR A 175 5.73 2.59 -2.78
C THR A 175 4.72 2.30 -1.68
N SER A 176 3.95 1.23 -1.85
CA SER A 176 3.03 0.71 -0.85
C SER A 176 3.35 -0.73 -0.50
N SER A 177 3.14 -1.08 0.76
CA SER A 177 3.41 -2.42 1.29
C SER A 177 2.31 -2.84 2.25
N ALA A 178 2.03 -4.13 2.32
CA ALA A 178 1.13 -4.69 3.31
C ALA A 178 1.54 -6.13 3.64
N ASP A 179 1.07 -6.61 4.78
CA ASP A 179 1.14 -8.02 5.11
C ASP A 179 0.00 -8.74 4.38
N VAL A 180 0.39 -9.71 3.55
CA VAL A 180 -0.56 -10.64 2.93
C VAL A 180 -0.74 -11.80 3.89
N VAL A 181 -1.92 -11.93 4.49
CA VAL A 181 -2.24 -13.08 5.34
C VAL A 181 -2.54 -14.27 4.44
N PRO A 182 -1.74 -15.36 4.47
CA PRO A 182 -2.05 -16.52 3.66
C PRO A 182 -3.34 -17.19 4.17
N GLU A 183 -4.33 -17.18 3.31
CA GLU A 183 -5.67 -17.76 3.51
C GLU A 183 -5.64 -19.31 3.70
N PRO A 184 -6.77 -19.95 4.10
CA PRO A 184 -6.96 -21.02 5.10
C PRO A 184 -6.12 -22.31 5.11
N ALA A 185 -5.05 -22.46 4.33
CA ALA A 185 -4.20 -23.65 4.37
C ALA A 185 -3.74 -23.97 5.81
N SER A 186 -3.38 -22.94 6.59
CA SER A 186 -3.06 -23.04 8.03
C SER A 186 -4.22 -23.53 8.88
N MET A 187 -5.44 -23.03 8.64
CA MET A 187 -6.66 -23.51 9.34
C MET A 187 -7.01 -24.93 8.94
N THR A 188 -6.82 -25.28 7.68
CA THR A 188 -7.06 -26.63 7.14
C THR A 188 -6.06 -27.62 7.74
N LEU A 189 -4.80 -27.20 7.90
CA LEU A 189 -3.76 -27.99 8.55
C LEU A 189 -4.01 -28.15 10.06
N LEU A 190 -4.49 -27.11 10.74
CA LEU A 190 -4.92 -27.18 12.14
C LEU A 190 -6.12 -28.12 12.29
N ALA A 191 -7.12 -28.02 11.43
CA ALA A 191 -8.28 -28.90 11.42
C ALA A 191 -7.89 -30.36 11.16
N LEU A 192 -6.99 -30.61 10.21
CA LEU A 192 -6.41 -31.93 9.95
C LEU A 192 -5.59 -32.44 11.15
N GLY A 193 -4.84 -31.56 11.82
CA GLY A 193 -4.09 -31.89 13.04
C GLY A 193 -5.00 -32.32 14.20
N VAL A 194 -6.10 -31.59 14.42
CA VAL A 194 -7.13 -31.93 15.43
C VAL A 194 -7.85 -33.23 15.07
N ALA A 195 -8.18 -33.44 13.79
CA ALA A 195 -8.80 -34.67 13.30
C ALA A 195 -7.87 -35.89 13.48
N ALA A 196 -6.58 -35.75 13.17
CA ALA A 196 -5.59 -36.82 13.36
C ALA A 196 -5.39 -37.17 14.85
N PHE A 197 -5.36 -36.16 15.73
CA PHE A 197 -5.22 -36.38 17.17
C PHE A 197 -6.44 -37.07 17.78
N THR A 198 -7.65 -36.64 17.40
CA THR A 198 -8.90 -37.25 17.86
C THR A 198 -9.09 -38.68 17.32
N ALA A 199 -8.71 -38.95 16.07
CA ALA A 199 -8.71 -40.30 15.51
C ALA A 199 -7.74 -41.23 16.27
N ARG A 200 -6.55 -40.74 16.63
CA ARG A 200 -5.56 -41.53 17.40
C ARG A 200 -6.03 -41.86 18.81
N ARG A 201 -6.80 -40.97 19.44
CA ARG A 201 -7.38 -41.21 20.78
C ARG A 201 -8.49 -42.26 20.77
N ARG A 202 -9.24 -42.41 19.68
CA ARG A 202 -10.30 -43.44 19.55
C ARG A 202 -9.78 -44.81 19.15
N ALA A 203 -8.57 -44.90 18.61
CA ALA A 203 -7.93 -46.15 18.21
C ALA A 203 -7.10 -46.81 19.34
N ARG A 204 -7.01 -46.18 20.52
CA ARG A 204 -6.50 -46.76 21.76
C ARG A 204 -7.65 -47.02 22.71
#